data_AF-G7PPH4-F1
#
_entry.id   AF-G7PPH4-F1
#
_cell.length_a   1.000
_cell.length_b   1.000
_cell.length_c   1.000
_cell.angle_alpha   90.00
_cell.angle_beta   90.00
_cell.angle_gamma   90.00
#
_symmetry.space_group_name_H-M   'P 1'
#
loop_
_entity.id
_entity.type
_entity.pdbx_description
1 polymer ?
#
loop_
_entity_poly.entity_id
_entity_poly.type
_entity_poly.pdbx_seq_one_letter_code
_entity_poly.pdbx_strand_id
1 'polypeptide(L)'
;GLEVSFRGRCLRGEEVAVPPGLVGYVMVTEEKEVSMGKPDPLRDSGTDDQEESPLERDDRFIGATASFSHFTLWGLETIPGPDAKVRGALTWPSLAAAIHAQVPED
;
A
#
# COMPACT_ATOMS: atom_id res chain seq x y z
N GLY A 1 -6.87 22.92 -14.63
CA GLY A 1 -6.04 22.98 -13.42
C GLY A 1 -6.92 23.32 -12.25
N LEU A 2 -6.72 22.64 -11.13
CA LEU A 2 -7.40 22.88 -9.86
C LEU A 2 -6.66 23.99 -9.10
N GLU A 3 -7.35 24.72 -8.24
CA GLU A 3 -6.76 25.77 -7.40
C GLU A 3 -7.34 25.70 -5.98
N VAL A 4 -6.48 25.78 -4.95
CA VAL A 4 -6.88 25.80 -3.54
C VAL A 4 -5.88 26.61 -2.73
N SER A 5 -6.26 27.02 -1.51
CA SER A 5 -5.33 27.62 -0.55
C SER A 5 -5.09 26.66 0.61
N PHE A 6 -3.82 26.47 0.99
CA PHE A 6 -3.44 25.74 2.19
C PHE A 6 -2.56 26.63 3.07
N ARG A 7 -3.01 26.89 4.31
CA ARG A 7 -2.35 27.81 5.25
C ARG A 7 -2.07 29.20 4.65
N GLY A 8 -3.03 29.70 3.87
CA GLY A 8 -2.93 31.02 3.21
C GLY A 8 -2.05 31.04 1.96
N ARG A 9 -1.51 29.90 1.51
CA ARG A 9 -0.67 29.80 0.30
C ARG A 9 -1.45 29.19 -0.85
N CYS A 10 -1.37 29.82 -2.02
CA CYS A 10 -2.01 29.31 -3.24
C CYS A 10 -1.32 28.03 -3.73
N LEU A 11 -2.11 27.00 -4.00
CA LEU A 11 -1.71 25.75 -4.62
C LEU A 11 -2.43 25.57 -5.95
N ARG A 12 -1.70 25.13 -6.96
CA ARG A 12 -2.23 24.79 -8.28
C ARG A 12 -2.02 23.30 -8.50
N GLY A 13 -3.08 22.61 -8.91
CA GLY A 13 -3.05 21.17 -9.01
C GLY A 13 -3.62 20.61 -10.30
N GLU A 14 -3.38 19.33 -10.49
CA GLU A 14 -3.95 18.53 -11.56
C GLU A 14 -4.24 17.12 -11.04
N GLU A 15 -5.17 16.43 -11.70
CA GLU A 15 -5.42 15.03 -11.43
C GLU A 15 -4.38 14.16 -12.16
N VAL A 16 -3.83 13.18 -11.44
CA VAL A 16 -2.85 12.23 -11.94
C VAL A 16 -3.41 10.83 -11.73
N ALA A 17 -3.51 10.07 -12.82
CA ALA A 17 -3.93 8.67 -12.78
C ALA A 17 -2.85 7.76 -12.20
N VAL A 18 -3.28 6.70 -11.52
CA VAL A 18 -2.41 5.55 -11.22
C VAL A 18 -2.01 4.90 -12.56
N PRO A 19 -0.76 4.41 -12.70
CA PRO A 19 -0.32 3.85 -13.99
C PRO A 19 -1.16 2.62 -14.38
N PRO A 20 -1.33 2.34 -15.68
CA PRO A 20 -2.21 1.28 -16.14
C PRO A 20 -1.79 -0.09 -15.59
N GLY A 21 -2.78 -0.91 -15.23
CA GLY A 21 -2.54 -2.23 -14.63
C GLY A 21 -2.20 -2.20 -13.14
N LEU A 22 -2.22 -1.04 -12.49
CA LEU A 22 -1.97 -0.87 -11.05
C LEU A 22 -3.20 -0.29 -10.33
N VAL A 23 -3.26 -0.54 -9.01
CA VAL A 23 -4.28 0.01 -8.10
C VAL A 23 -3.57 0.60 -6.89
N GLY A 24 -3.98 1.80 -6.47
CA GLY A 24 -3.47 2.45 -5.27
C GLY A 24 -4.19 1.96 -4.02
N TYR A 25 -3.44 1.72 -2.94
CA TYR A 25 -3.99 1.37 -1.63
C TYR A 25 -3.43 2.26 -0.53
N VAL A 26 -4.24 2.52 0.50
CA VAL A 26 -3.80 3.14 1.76
C VAL A 26 -3.71 2.03 2.80
N MET A 27 -2.48 1.73 3.25
CA MET A 27 -2.20 0.66 4.21
C MET A 27 -1.99 1.24 5.61
N VAL A 28 -2.52 0.58 6.64
CA VAL A 28 -2.35 0.94 8.05
C VAL A 28 -1.89 -0.29 8.84
N THR A 29 -0.94 -0.10 9.75
CA THR A 29 -0.49 -1.15 10.66
C THR A 29 -1.61 -1.51 11.64
N GLU A 30 -1.85 -2.79 11.85
CA GLU A 30 -2.86 -3.25 12.78
C GLU A 30 -2.27 -3.33 14.20
N GLU A 31 -2.85 -2.57 15.12
CA GLU A 31 -2.57 -2.73 16.55
C GLU A 31 -3.49 -3.83 17.07
N LYS A 32 -2.95 -5.04 17.21
CA LYS A 32 -3.67 -6.18 17.77
C LYS A 32 -3.81 -5.96 19.29
N GLU A 33 -4.97 -5.52 19.77
CA GLU A 33 -5.37 -5.85 21.14
C GLU A 33 -5.67 -7.35 21.16
N VAL A 34 -4.64 -8.16 21.41
CA VAL A 34 -4.82 -9.59 21.70
C VAL A 34 -5.54 -9.66 23.05
N SER A 35 -6.87 -9.63 23.03
CA SER A 35 -7.66 -10.26 24.07
C SER A 35 -7.36 -11.75 23.94
N MET A 36 -6.31 -12.20 24.62
CA MET A 36 -6.07 -13.62 24.83
C MET A 36 -7.30 -14.17 25.52
N GLY A 37 -8.15 -14.84 24.73
CA GLY A 37 -9.18 -15.70 25.27
C GLY A 37 -8.50 -16.63 26.27
N LYS A 38 -8.96 -16.52 27.53
CA LYS A 38 -8.56 -17.35 28.66
C LYS A 38 -8.47 -18.82 28.19
N PRO A 39 -7.33 -19.52 28.30
CA PRO A 39 -7.31 -20.94 28.00
C PRO A 39 -8.11 -21.69 29.08
N ASP A 40 -9.13 -22.42 28.66
CA ASP A 40 -9.90 -23.31 29.54
C ASP A 40 -8.97 -24.41 30.10
N PRO A 41 -8.90 -24.61 31.43
CA PRO A 41 -7.91 -25.48 32.06
C PRO A 41 -8.24 -26.98 31.99
N LEU A 42 -9.06 -27.43 31.03
CA LEU A 42 -9.66 -28.77 31.02
C LEU A 42 -9.50 -29.57 29.72
N ARG A 43 -8.55 -29.25 28.84
CA ARG A 43 -8.20 -30.13 27.69
C ARG A 43 -7.18 -31.19 28.10
N ASP A 44 -7.69 -32.31 28.59
CA ASP A 44 -6.99 -33.60 28.71
C ASP A 44 -7.18 -34.44 27.43
N SER A 45 -6.18 -35.30 27.16
CA SER A 45 -6.13 -36.40 26.19
C SER A 45 -5.96 -36.12 24.68
N GLY A 46 -4.69 -36.18 24.25
CA GLY A 46 -4.14 -37.14 23.29
C GLY A 46 -4.87 -37.43 21.96
N THR A 47 -4.48 -36.73 20.90
CA THR A 47 -4.35 -37.26 19.52
C THR A 47 -3.40 -36.35 18.73
N ASP A 48 -2.41 -36.95 18.07
CA ASP A 48 -1.31 -36.30 17.33
C ASP A 48 -1.76 -35.85 15.93
N ASP A 49 -2.68 -34.90 15.88
CA ASP A 49 -2.91 -34.06 14.71
C ASP A 49 -2.27 -32.70 15.01
N GLN A 50 -0.98 -32.58 14.67
CA GLN A 50 -0.31 -31.28 14.58
C GLN A 50 -0.97 -30.46 13.49
N GLU A 51 -2.10 -29.81 13.80
CA GLU A 51 -2.36 -28.49 13.24
C GLU A 51 -1.13 -27.66 13.60
N GLU A 52 -0.34 -27.31 12.57
CA GLU A 52 0.84 -26.46 12.71
C GLU A 52 0.46 -25.30 13.63
N SER A 53 1.04 -25.29 14.83
CA SER A 53 0.93 -24.17 15.76
C SER A 53 1.16 -22.90 14.96
N PRO A 54 0.21 -21.94 14.93
CA PRO A 54 0.45 -20.65 14.29
C PRO A 54 1.74 -20.14 14.88
N LEU A 55 2.76 -20.05 14.03
CA LEU A 55 4.09 -19.64 14.42
C LEU A 55 3.91 -18.46 15.36
N GLU A 56 4.41 -18.55 16.59
CA GLU A 56 4.56 -17.41 17.50
C GLU A 56 5.63 -16.47 16.92
N ARG A 57 5.45 -16.04 15.68
CA ARG A 57 6.08 -14.88 15.12
C ARG A 57 5.31 -13.71 15.68
N ASP A 58 6.07 -12.69 16.05
CA ASP A 58 5.56 -11.37 16.34
C ASP A 58 4.93 -10.80 15.04
N ASP A 59 3.71 -11.28 14.75
CA ASP A 59 3.04 -11.09 13.48
C ASP A 59 2.51 -9.66 13.44
N ARG A 60 3.35 -8.75 12.93
CA ARG A 60 2.93 -7.40 12.57
C ARG A 60 2.07 -7.49 11.32
N PHE A 61 0.79 -7.18 11.46
CA PHE A 61 -0.16 -7.13 10.35
C PHE A 61 -0.28 -5.71 9.79
N ILE A 62 -0.53 -5.62 8.49
CA ILE A 62 -0.92 -4.38 7.81
C ILE A 62 -2.18 -4.66 7.00
N GLY A 63 -3.13 -3.73 7.04
CA GLY A 63 -4.41 -3.84 6.35
C GLY A 63 -4.67 -2.65 5.43
N ALA A 64 -5.35 -2.89 4.31
CA ALA A 64 -5.80 -1.83 3.42
C ALA A 64 -7.06 -1.17 3.98
N THR A 65 -7.03 0.14 4.22
CA THR A 65 -8.19 0.91 4.71
C THR A 65 -8.95 1.61 3.59
N ALA A 66 -8.28 1.88 2.47
CA ALA A 66 -8.88 2.50 1.28
C ALA A 66 -8.13 2.13 0.00
N SER A 67 -8.75 2.38 -1.14
CA SER A 67 -8.15 2.25 -2.48
C SER A 67 -8.40 3.50 -3.32
N PHE A 68 -7.54 3.73 -4.31
CA PHE A 68 -7.64 4.86 -5.24
C PHE A 68 -7.13 4.49 -6.64
N SER A 69 -7.72 5.12 -7.65
CA SER A 69 -7.30 5.01 -9.06
C SER A 69 -6.62 6.27 -9.58
N HIS A 70 -6.77 7.40 -8.89
CA HIS A 70 -6.21 8.71 -9.24
C HIS A 70 -5.91 9.48 -7.95
N PHE A 71 -5.04 10.50 -8.03
CA PHE A 71 -4.80 11.44 -6.95
C PHE A 71 -4.52 12.84 -7.50
N THR A 72 -4.74 13.87 -6.68
CA THR A 72 -4.42 15.25 -7.08
C THR A 72 -3.00 15.60 -6.70
N LEU A 73 -2.19 15.99 -7.68
CA LEU A 73 -0.85 16.51 -7.48
C LEU A 73 -0.91 18.04 -7.35
N TRP A 74 -0.54 18.56 -6.18
CA TRP A 74 -0.53 19.99 -5.89
C TRP A 74 0.89 20.56 -5.91
N GLY A 75 1.07 21.68 -6.61
CA GLY A 75 2.28 22.50 -6.59
C GLY A 75 2.01 23.88 -5.99
N LEU A 76 3.04 24.48 -5.42
CA LEU A 76 2.98 25.83 -4.88
C LEU A 76 2.91 26.85 -6.02
N GLU A 77 1.83 27.64 -6.06
CA GLU A 77 1.55 28.71 -7.05
C GLU A 77 1.48 28.28 -8.52
N THR A 78 2.04 27.12 -8.87
CA THR A 78 2.13 26.58 -10.24
C THR A 78 1.93 25.07 -10.20
N ILE A 79 1.41 24.50 -11.29
CA ILE A 79 1.24 23.06 -11.44
C ILE A 79 2.63 22.43 -11.62
N PRO A 80 2.97 21.32 -10.93
CA PRO A 80 4.27 20.68 -11.09
C PRO A 80 4.53 20.25 -12.54
N GLY A 81 5.70 20.64 -13.05
CA GLY A 81 6.14 20.36 -14.41
C GLY A 81 6.33 18.87 -14.72
N PRO A 82 6.61 18.53 -15.99
CA PRO A 82 6.82 17.14 -16.42
C PRO A 82 8.06 16.48 -15.79
N ASP A 83 9.04 17.29 -15.39
CA ASP A 83 10.28 16.90 -14.72
C ASP A 83 10.12 16.63 -13.21
N ALA A 84 8.93 16.85 -12.66
CA ALA A 84 8.64 16.55 -11.26
C ALA A 84 8.91 15.05 -10.98
N LYS A 85 9.69 14.79 -9.92
CA LYS A 85 10.15 13.43 -9.55
C LYS A 85 9.01 12.40 -9.45
N VAL A 86 7.84 12.82 -8.96
CA VAL A 86 6.65 11.96 -8.86
C VAL A 86 6.22 11.40 -10.22
N ARG A 87 6.31 12.20 -11.28
CA ARG A 87 5.98 11.75 -12.64
C ARG A 87 6.98 10.71 -13.13
N GLY A 88 8.27 10.95 -12.90
CA GLY A 88 9.31 9.95 -13.16
C GLY A 88 9.07 8.65 -12.40
N ALA A 89 8.78 8.72 -11.11
CA ALA A 89 8.50 7.56 -10.27
C ALA A 89 7.28 6.75 -10.77
N LEU A 90 6.22 7.41 -11.25
CA LEU A 90 5.03 6.73 -11.79
C LEU A 90 5.30 5.96 -13.09
N THR A 91 6.40 6.26 -13.81
CA THR A 91 6.81 5.49 -15.00
C THR A 91 7.64 4.24 -14.67
N TRP A 92 8.20 4.16 -13.46
CA TRP A 92 9.07 3.06 -13.06
C TRP A 92 8.43 1.67 -13.13
N PRO A 93 7.17 1.45 -12.70
CA PRO A 93 6.59 0.10 -12.71
C PRO A 93 6.55 -0.55 -14.10
N SER A 94 6.31 0.25 -15.16
CA SER A 94 6.33 -0.25 -16.54
C SER A 94 7.72 -0.70 -16.97
N LEU A 95 8.76 0.03 -16.56
CA LEU A 95 10.15 -0.35 -16.82
C LEU A 95 10.55 -1.59 -16.01
N ALA A 96 10.16 -1.66 -14.74
CA ALA A 96 10.42 -2.81 -13.87
C ALA A 96 9.81 -4.10 -14.43
N ALA A 97 8.57 -4.04 -14.94
CA ALA A 97 7.90 -5.18 -15.55
C ALA A 97 8.69 -5.75 -16.75
N ALA A 98 9.29 -4.89 -17.56
CA ALA A 98 10.11 -5.31 -18.70
C ALA A 98 11.46 -5.92 -18.26
N ILE A 99 12.12 -5.34 -17.26
CA ILE A 99 13.42 -5.84 -16.74
C ILE A 99 13.26 -7.20 -16.07
N HIS A 100 12.17 -7.41 -15.34
CA HIS A 100 11.94 -8.62 -14.54
C HIS A 100 11.12 -9.70 -15.26
N ALA A 101 10.79 -9.51 -16.53
CA ALA A 101 10.12 -10.52 -17.34
C ALA A 101 10.99 -11.80 -17.47
N GLN A 102 10.34 -12.96 -17.49
CA GLN A 102 11.02 -14.23 -17.74
C GLN A 102 11.67 -14.23 -19.13
N VAL A 103 12.87 -14.77 -19.22
CA VAL A 103 13.54 -14.96 -20.52
C VAL A 103 12.90 -16.17 -21.21
N PRO A 104 12.45 -16.05 -22.48
CA PRO A 104 11.91 -17.19 -23.21
C PRO A 104 12.97 -18.31 -23.33
N GLU A 105 12.54 -19.56 -23.15
CA GLU A 105 13.37 -20.72 -23.52
C GLU A 105 13.20 -21.02 -25.02
N ASP A 106 14.31 -21.37 -25.69
CA ASP A 106 14.39 -21.66 -27.13
C ASP A 106 13.73 -22.99 -27.53
#